data_AF-A0A1J5QEZ1-F1
#
_entry.id   AF-A0A1J5QEZ1-F1
#
_cell.length_a   1.000
_cell.length_b   1.000
_cell.length_c   1.000
_cell.angle_alpha   90.00
_cell.angle_beta   90.00
_cell.angle_gamma   90.00
#
_symmetry.space_group_name_H-M   'P 1'
#
loop_
_entity.id
_entity.type
_entity.pdbx_description
1 polymer ?
#
loop_
_entity_poly.entity_id
_entity_poly.type
_entity_poly.pdbx_seq_one_letter_code
_entity_poly.pdbx_strand_id
1 'polypeptide(L)'
;MFREGAKLRQETTFCQAILDGRLPAVIPDVREFPVAMALPAATFPRLRSYVSLPVTLSDGSMYVTFCATGLTTDKGLSTRDKALVEVLASAAAVTIEPGTVAQDRRQAIEGRLIPLIEAGGPTVVLQRIVALATGRRVGSEALSRFPAARGKAPDVVFAEAHSVGLGDRLELLALERALDHVAAVTGYVAMNVSPQTLMTSECAALLRGLPADRVLLELSEHDPVEDYDAMGAVLAGPRAAGMRLAIDDVGAGFSSLRHIVLCSPDVLKLDRSIVDGISTDRVLPTLVAALVEFAHGNGRLVVAEGVETEGDAEVLRGLHVDYGQGWHFGRPGPPEALEVIGDVLPDVTERGRRSG
;
A
#
# COMPACT_ATOMS: atom_id res chain seq x y z
N MET A 1 -28.87 -2.18 -38.11
CA MET A 1 -28.47 -1.48 -36.87
C MET A 1 -27.39 -2.33 -36.23
N PHE A 2 -26.24 -1.76 -35.87
CA PHE A 2 -25.19 -2.52 -35.19
C PHE A 2 -25.79 -3.14 -33.93
N ARG A 3 -25.66 -4.46 -33.76
CA ARG A 3 -26.00 -5.09 -32.48
C ARG A 3 -24.96 -4.64 -31.48
N GLU A 4 -25.39 -4.38 -30.25
CA GLU A 4 -24.47 -4.17 -29.15
C GLU A 4 -23.46 -5.33 -29.09
N GLY A 5 -22.17 -5.00 -28.98
CA GLY A 5 -21.07 -5.98 -29.03
C GLY A 5 -20.64 -6.45 -30.43
N ALA A 6 -21.19 -5.92 -31.53
CA ALA A 6 -20.73 -6.25 -32.88
C ALA A 6 -19.27 -5.82 -33.12
N LYS A 7 -18.46 -6.74 -33.67
CA LYS A 7 -17.04 -6.49 -33.99
C LYS A 7 -16.83 -6.38 -35.49
N LEU A 8 -16.11 -5.35 -35.92
CA LEU A 8 -15.66 -5.15 -37.31
C LEU A 8 -14.13 -5.00 -37.34
N ARG A 9 -13.52 -5.33 -38.46
CA ARG A 9 -12.10 -5.05 -38.68
C ARG A 9 -11.90 -3.54 -38.81
N GLN A 10 -11.05 -2.97 -37.96
CA GLN A 10 -10.83 -1.51 -37.87
C GLN A 10 -10.50 -0.86 -39.21
N GLU A 11 -9.60 -1.48 -40.00
CA GLU A 11 -9.20 -1.03 -41.35
C GLU A 11 -10.36 -0.87 -42.35
N THR A 12 -11.50 -1.52 -42.08
CA THR A 12 -12.68 -1.51 -42.96
C THR A 12 -13.72 -0.43 -42.60
N THR A 13 -13.43 0.41 -41.60
CA THR A 13 -14.39 1.37 -41.04
C THR A 13 -14.22 2.78 -41.61
N PHE A 14 -15.30 3.58 -41.57
CA PHE A 14 -15.23 5.01 -41.91
C PHE A 14 -14.38 5.79 -40.91
N CYS A 15 -14.49 5.50 -39.60
CA CYS A 15 -13.69 6.17 -38.58
C CYS A 15 -12.18 5.97 -38.81
N GLN A 16 -11.71 4.77 -39.13
CA GLN A 16 -10.28 4.58 -39.45
C GLN A 16 -9.87 5.35 -40.71
N ALA A 17 -10.68 5.35 -41.76
CA ALA A 17 -10.38 6.13 -42.96
C ALA A 17 -10.33 7.64 -42.72
N ILE A 18 -11.09 8.15 -41.75
CA ILE A 18 -11.01 9.55 -41.31
C ILE A 18 -9.71 9.79 -40.53
N LEU A 19 -9.34 8.90 -39.60
CA LEU A 19 -8.10 8.99 -38.83
C LEU A 19 -6.86 8.95 -39.73
N ASP A 20 -6.90 8.15 -40.80
CA ASP A 20 -5.82 8.07 -41.81
C ASP A 20 -5.79 9.29 -42.76
N GLY A 21 -6.72 10.26 -42.61
CA GLY A 21 -6.84 11.42 -43.49
C GLY A 21 -7.41 11.12 -44.89
N ARG A 22 -7.95 9.91 -45.11
CA ARG A 22 -8.52 9.48 -46.40
C ARG A 22 -9.97 9.93 -46.61
N LEU A 23 -10.68 10.28 -45.53
CA LEU A 23 -12.05 10.80 -45.55
C LEU A 23 -12.17 12.02 -44.64
N PRO A 24 -13.08 12.98 -44.94
CA PRO A 24 -13.35 14.09 -44.04
C PRO A 24 -14.14 13.63 -42.81
N ALA A 25 -14.00 14.36 -41.70
CA ALA A 25 -14.73 14.10 -40.46
C ALA A 25 -16.26 14.26 -40.58
N VAL A 26 -16.75 14.97 -41.59
CA VAL A 26 -18.17 15.22 -41.88
C VAL A 26 -18.48 14.77 -43.29
N ILE A 27 -19.44 13.84 -43.43
CA ILE A 27 -19.85 13.22 -44.68
C ILE A 27 -21.38 13.35 -44.80
N PRO A 28 -21.90 14.41 -45.42
CA PRO A 28 -23.34 14.62 -45.61
C PRO A 28 -23.98 13.56 -46.52
N ASP A 29 -23.24 13.16 -47.56
CA ASP A 29 -23.58 12.07 -48.48
C ASP A 29 -22.38 11.16 -48.75
N VAL A 30 -22.42 9.93 -48.23
CA VAL A 30 -21.38 8.91 -48.42
C VAL A 30 -21.09 8.63 -49.91
N ARG A 31 -22.08 8.79 -50.79
CA ARG A 31 -21.95 8.49 -52.22
C ARG A 31 -21.03 9.46 -52.96
N GLU A 32 -20.81 10.64 -52.40
CA GLU A 32 -19.90 11.64 -52.98
C GLU A 32 -18.42 11.27 -52.78
N PHE A 33 -18.13 10.26 -51.95
CA PHE A 33 -16.78 9.84 -51.61
C PHE A 33 -16.52 8.41 -52.13
N PRO A 34 -15.80 8.23 -53.26
CA PRO A 34 -15.48 6.91 -53.80
C PRO A 34 -14.77 6.00 -52.79
N VAL A 35 -13.88 6.56 -51.96
CA VAL A 35 -13.19 5.85 -50.87
C VAL A 35 -14.19 5.30 -49.84
N ALA A 36 -15.20 6.07 -49.47
CA ALA A 36 -16.23 5.61 -48.52
C ALA A 36 -17.12 4.53 -49.15
N MET A 37 -17.48 4.67 -50.42
CA MET A 37 -18.29 3.69 -51.15
C MET A 37 -17.61 2.33 -51.33
N ALA A 38 -16.28 2.28 -51.29
CA ALA A 38 -15.50 1.05 -51.34
C ALA A 38 -15.45 0.29 -50.00
N LEU A 39 -15.85 0.92 -48.89
CA LEU A 39 -15.80 0.31 -47.55
C LEU A 39 -17.13 -0.41 -47.22
N PRO A 40 -17.09 -1.53 -46.46
CA PRO A 40 -18.27 -2.33 -46.14
C PRO A 40 -19.46 -1.54 -45.56
N ALA A 41 -19.18 -0.51 -44.75
CA ALA A 41 -20.20 0.31 -44.09
C ALA A 41 -21.15 1.04 -45.07
N ALA A 42 -20.71 1.31 -46.30
CA ALA A 42 -21.53 1.90 -47.36
C ALA A 42 -22.61 0.94 -47.90
N THR A 43 -22.39 -0.37 -47.76
CA THR A 43 -23.28 -1.43 -48.28
C THR A 43 -24.13 -2.03 -47.17
N PHE A 44 -23.52 -2.32 -46.01
CA PHE A 44 -24.22 -2.82 -44.83
C PHE A 44 -23.55 -2.26 -43.57
N PRO A 45 -24.25 -1.49 -42.71
CA PRO A 45 -25.70 -1.27 -42.64
C PRO A 45 -26.25 -0.21 -43.61
N ARG A 46 -25.50 0.16 -44.67
CA ARG A 46 -25.90 1.15 -45.68
C ARG A 46 -25.93 2.58 -45.13
N LEU A 47 -24.82 2.99 -44.52
CA LEU A 47 -24.65 4.36 -44.04
C LEU A 47 -24.66 5.34 -45.22
N ARG A 48 -25.30 6.50 -45.03
CA ARG A 48 -25.48 7.54 -46.05
C ARG A 48 -25.10 8.94 -45.59
N SER A 49 -25.11 9.18 -44.29
CA SER A 49 -24.44 10.33 -43.67
C SER A 49 -23.61 9.86 -42.47
N TYR A 50 -22.52 10.56 -42.20
CA TYR A 50 -21.56 10.16 -41.16
C TYR A 50 -20.79 11.35 -40.63
N VAL A 51 -20.64 11.46 -39.31
CA VAL A 51 -19.72 12.39 -38.67
C VAL A 51 -18.94 11.64 -37.59
N SER A 52 -17.63 11.87 -37.52
CA SER A 52 -16.76 11.20 -36.54
C SER A 52 -15.59 12.06 -36.16
N LEU A 53 -15.30 12.11 -34.87
CA LEU A 53 -14.14 12.80 -34.31
C LEU A 53 -13.43 11.89 -33.29
N PRO A 54 -12.10 12.03 -33.14
CA PRO A 54 -11.37 11.32 -32.09
C PRO A 54 -11.80 11.84 -30.70
N VAL A 55 -11.85 10.93 -29.74
CA VAL A 55 -11.86 11.23 -28.31
C VAL A 55 -10.41 11.19 -27.87
N THR A 56 -9.85 12.36 -27.59
CA THR A 56 -8.45 12.52 -27.16
C THR A 56 -8.43 12.79 -25.66
N LEU A 57 -7.58 12.07 -24.93
CA LEU A 57 -7.37 12.27 -23.49
C LEU A 57 -6.51 13.52 -23.24
N SER A 58 -6.39 13.94 -21.99
CA SER A 58 -5.65 15.16 -21.64
C SER A 58 -4.14 15.09 -21.98
N ASP A 59 -3.58 13.89 -22.08
CA ASP A 59 -2.19 13.63 -22.49
C ASP A 59 -1.96 13.70 -24.01
N GLY A 60 -3.02 13.93 -24.80
CA GLY A 60 -2.97 13.99 -26.25
C GLY A 60 -3.09 12.63 -26.96
N SER A 61 -3.20 11.53 -26.21
CA SER A 61 -3.44 10.21 -26.78
C SER A 61 -4.89 10.06 -27.25
N MET A 62 -5.09 9.35 -28.36
CA MET A 62 -6.43 9.01 -28.85
C MET A 62 -6.92 7.74 -28.18
N TYR A 63 -8.06 7.80 -27.50
CA TYR A 63 -8.68 6.64 -26.87
C TYR A 63 -9.60 5.88 -27.84
N VAL A 64 -10.59 6.58 -28.40
CA VAL A 64 -11.58 6.01 -29.35
C VAL A 64 -12.06 7.09 -30.33
N THR A 65 -13.03 6.77 -31.20
CA THR A 65 -13.76 7.77 -31.99
C THR A 65 -15.20 7.88 -31.52
N PHE A 66 -15.71 9.10 -31.43
CA PHE A 66 -17.12 9.39 -31.23
C PHE A 66 -17.75 9.67 -32.59
N CYS A 67 -18.77 8.90 -32.98
CA CYS A 67 -19.40 9.04 -34.29
C CYS A 67 -20.92 9.04 -34.21
N ALA A 68 -21.54 9.75 -35.15
CA ALA A 68 -22.96 9.69 -35.42
C ALA A 68 -23.17 9.30 -36.90
N THR A 69 -24.16 8.45 -37.14
CA THR A 69 -24.36 7.81 -38.45
C THR A 69 -25.83 7.86 -38.85
N GLY A 70 -26.10 8.14 -40.13
CA GLY A 70 -27.44 8.12 -40.71
C GLY A 70 -27.57 7.10 -41.83
N LEU A 71 -28.77 6.52 -41.99
CA LEU A 71 -29.12 5.62 -43.11
C LEU A 71 -29.63 6.38 -44.34
N THR A 72 -29.84 7.68 -44.21
CA THR A 72 -30.24 8.60 -45.28
C THR A 72 -29.20 9.69 -45.45
N THR A 73 -29.11 10.26 -46.65
CA THR A 73 -28.32 11.48 -46.90
C THR A 73 -28.86 12.61 -46.04
N ASP A 74 -27.97 13.40 -45.44
CA ASP A 74 -28.33 14.56 -44.64
C ASP A 74 -27.54 15.77 -45.14
N LYS A 75 -28.17 16.57 -46.01
CA LYS A 75 -27.55 17.79 -46.55
C LYS A 75 -27.43 18.93 -45.53
N GLY A 76 -28.09 18.80 -44.37
CA GLY A 76 -27.96 19.73 -43.25
C GLY A 76 -26.73 19.43 -42.38
N LEU A 77 -26.16 18.23 -42.49
CA LEU A 77 -24.95 17.84 -41.78
C LEU A 77 -23.80 18.76 -42.16
N SER A 78 -23.29 19.50 -41.19
CA SER A 78 -22.41 20.64 -41.42
C SER A 78 -21.32 20.74 -40.36
N THR A 79 -20.56 21.84 -40.39
CA THR A 79 -19.60 22.19 -39.35
C THR A 79 -20.25 22.41 -37.98
N ARG A 80 -21.56 22.73 -37.91
CA ARG A 80 -22.27 22.83 -36.63
C ARG A 80 -22.39 21.46 -35.94
N ASP A 81 -22.70 20.43 -36.71
CA ASP A 81 -22.82 19.06 -36.19
C ASP A 81 -21.45 18.51 -35.79
N LYS A 82 -20.41 18.86 -36.55
CA LYS A 82 -19.01 18.62 -36.15
C LYS A 82 -18.73 19.23 -34.78
N ALA A 83 -19.06 20.51 -34.58
CA ALA A 83 -18.81 21.19 -33.30
C ALA A 83 -19.61 20.55 -32.14
N LEU A 84 -20.84 20.09 -32.39
CA LEU A 84 -21.61 19.35 -31.39
C LEU A 84 -20.94 18.01 -31.03
N VAL A 85 -20.51 17.25 -32.04
CA VAL A 85 -19.79 15.98 -31.83
C VAL A 85 -18.45 16.21 -31.13
N GLU A 86 -17.79 17.33 -31.38
CA GLU A 86 -16.54 17.73 -30.71
C GLU A 86 -16.78 17.97 -29.22
N VAL A 87 -17.83 18.70 -28.86
CA VAL A 87 -18.23 18.90 -27.45
C VAL A 87 -18.58 17.56 -26.79
N LEU A 88 -19.32 16.68 -27.46
CA LEU A 88 -19.67 15.35 -26.94
C LEU A 88 -18.43 14.45 -26.78
N ALA A 89 -17.49 14.49 -27.73
CA ALA A 89 -16.23 13.76 -27.65
C ALA A 89 -15.39 14.24 -26.47
N SER A 90 -15.27 15.55 -26.26
CA SER A 90 -14.56 16.11 -25.10
C SER A 90 -15.23 15.74 -23.78
N ALA A 91 -16.57 15.79 -23.69
CA ALA A 91 -17.30 15.37 -22.50
C ALA A 91 -17.13 13.86 -22.21
N ALA A 92 -17.11 13.03 -23.25
CA ALA A 92 -16.82 11.61 -23.13
C ALA A 92 -15.39 11.37 -22.60
N ALA A 93 -14.40 12.12 -23.09
CA ALA A 93 -13.01 12.05 -22.60
C ALA A 93 -12.94 12.31 -21.08
N VAL A 94 -13.57 13.37 -20.58
CA VAL A 94 -13.61 13.70 -19.14
C VAL A 94 -14.22 12.58 -18.29
N THR A 95 -15.16 11.81 -18.86
CA THR A 95 -15.82 10.71 -18.13
C THR A 95 -14.99 9.42 -18.18
N ILE A 96 -14.31 9.16 -19.31
CA ILE A 96 -13.55 7.94 -19.57
C ILE A 96 -12.18 7.98 -18.90
N GLU A 97 -11.49 9.11 -18.99
CA GLU A 97 -10.10 9.27 -18.59
C GLU A 97 -9.80 8.84 -17.15
N PRO A 98 -10.63 9.16 -16.13
CA PRO A 98 -10.38 8.67 -14.77
C PRO A 98 -10.36 7.14 -14.67
N GLY A 99 -11.23 6.45 -15.41
CA GLY A 99 -11.30 4.99 -15.42
C GLY A 99 -10.10 4.37 -16.12
N THR A 100 -9.69 4.93 -17.27
CA THR A 100 -8.50 4.47 -18.01
C THR A 100 -7.24 4.67 -17.18
N VAL A 101 -7.04 5.85 -16.59
CA VAL A 101 -5.87 6.14 -15.74
C VAL A 101 -5.82 5.21 -14.53
N ALA A 102 -6.96 4.94 -13.88
CA ALA A 102 -7.03 3.99 -12.77
C ALA A 102 -6.70 2.56 -13.21
N GLN A 103 -7.18 2.13 -14.38
CA GLN A 103 -6.92 0.80 -14.92
C GLN A 103 -5.45 0.64 -15.34
N ASP A 104 -4.87 1.62 -16.02
CA ASP A 104 -3.46 1.61 -16.41
C ASP A 104 -2.55 1.60 -15.17
N ARG A 105 -2.90 2.39 -14.14
CA ARG A 105 -2.20 2.36 -12.85
C ARG A 105 -2.30 1.00 -12.19
N ARG A 106 -3.49 0.39 -12.16
CA ARG A 106 -3.71 -0.95 -11.62
C ARG A 106 -2.86 -1.99 -12.35
N GLN A 107 -2.89 -2.00 -13.69
CA GLN A 107 -2.08 -2.92 -14.50
C GLN A 107 -0.58 -2.71 -14.27
N ALA A 108 -0.11 -1.46 -14.13
CA ALA A 108 1.28 -1.16 -13.83
C ALA A 108 1.71 -1.60 -12.41
N ILE A 109 0.79 -1.58 -11.45
CA ILE A 109 1.04 -2.13 -10.11
C ILE A 109 1.08 -3.66 -10.18
N GLU A 110 0.04 -4.30 -10.72
CA GLU A 110 -0.04 -5.76 -10.87
C GLU A 110 1.16 -6.33 -11.63
N GLY A 111 1.53 -5.71 -12.76
CA GLY A 111 2.68 -6.13 -13.57
C GLY A 111 4.03 -6.07 -12.84
N ARG A 112 4.16 -5.27 -11.78
CA ARG A 112 5.36 -5.24 -10.91
C ARG A 112 5.25 -6.20 -9.73
N LEU A 113 4.07 -6.34 -9.14
CA LEU A 113 3.89 -7.08 -7.89
C LEU A 113 3.64 -8.57 -8.10
N ILE A 114 2.96 -8.98 -9.17
CA ILE A 114 2.69 -10.40 -9.44
C ILE A 114 4.00 -11.20 -9.55
N PRO A 115 5.01 -10.79 -10.35
CA PRO A 115 6.27 -11.53 -10.42
C PRO A 115 7.02 -11.58 -9.08
N LEU A 116 6.91 -10.53 -8.26
CA LEU A 116 7.51 -10.49 -6.91
C LEU A 116 6.84 -11.50 -5.98
N ILE A 117 5.50 -11.58 -6.00
CA ILE A 117 4.72 -12.54 -5.21
C ILE A 117 5.02 -13.97 -5.68
N GLU A 118 5.10 -14.21 -6.99
CA GLU A 118 5.45 -15.52 -7.57
C GLU A 118 6.88 -15.94 -7.20
N ALA A 119 7.80 -15.00 -7.05
CA ALA A 119 9.16 -15.24 -6.55
C ALA A 119 9.22 -15.45 -5.02
N GLY A 120 8.08 -15.41 -4.32
CA GLY A 120 7.98 -15.65 -2.88
C GLY A 120 8.17 -14.41 -2.01
N GLY A 121 7.88 -13.21 -2.54
CA GLY A 121 7.69 -11.99 -1.76
C GLY A 121 8.94 -11.11 -1.60
N PRO A 122 8.94 -10.20 -0.60
CA PRO A 122 10.06 -9.31 -0.35
C PRO A 122 11.29 -10.05 0.19
N THR A 123 12.45 -9.42 0.05
CA THR A 123 13.61 -9.78 0.88
C THR A 123 13.42 -9.15 2.25
N VAL A 124 13.61 -9.89 3.33
CA VAL A 124 13.56 -9.35 4.69
C VAL A 124 14.97 -9.09 5.20
N VAL A 125 15.16 -7.95 5.86
CA VAL A 125 16.39 -7.61 6.59
C VAL A 125 16.02 -7.30 8.04
N LEU A 126 16.98 -7.35 8.94
CA LEU A 126 16.74 -7.12 10.36
C LEU A 126 17.38 -5.81 10.82
N GLN A 127 16.68 -5.05 11.65
CA GLN A 127 17.26 -3.93 12.39
C GLN A 127 17.24 -4.21 13.88
N ARG A 128 18.36 -3.95 14.57
CA ARG A 128 18.48 -4.24 16.00
C ARG A 128 17.63 -3.30 16.85
N ILE A 129 17.04 -3.86 17.90
CA ILE A 129 16.39 -3.13 19.00
C ILE A 129 17.24 -3.34 20.26
N VAL A 130 17.58 -2.25 20.95
CA VAL A 130 18.49 -2.27 22.11
C VAL A 130 17.81 -1.77 23.38
N ALA A 131 18.20 -2.29 24.54
CA ALA A 131 17.83 -1.71 25.83
C ALA A 131 18.60 -0.42 26.08
N LEU A 132 17.91 0.72 26.18
CA LEU A 132 18.55 2.04 26.31
C LEU A 132 19.40 2.16 27.57
N ALA A 133 19.02 1.45 28.65
CA ALA A 133 19.77 1.43 29.90
C ALA A 133 21.15 0.75 29.78
N THR A 134 21.33 -0.19 28.84
CA THR A 134 22.56 -1.02 28.77
C THR A 134 23.25 -0.99 27.40
N GLY A 135 22.58 -0.49 26.36
CA GLY A 135 23.03 -0.57 24.98
C GLY A 135 23.00 -1.97 24.36
N ARG A 136 22.58 -3.00 25.11
CA ARG A 136 22.56 -4.39 24.63
C ARG A 136 21.36 -4.65 23.73
N ARG A 137 21.55 -5.40 22.65
CA ARG A 137 20.47 -5.92 21.82
C ARG A 137 19.52 -6.77 22.65
N VAL A 138 18.22 -6.61 22.43
CA VAL A 138 17.14 -7.43 23.02
C VAL A 138 16.33 -8.15 21.95
N GLY A 139 16.29 -7.61 20.74
CA GLY A 139 15.59 -8.18 19.61
C GLY A 139 15.93 -7.47 18.33
N SER A 140 15.09 -7.65 17.32
CA SER A 140 15.21 -6.99 16.04
C SER A 140 13.87 -6.89 15.33
N GLU A 141 13.66 -5.86 14.53
CA GLU A 141 12.51 -5.76 13.65
C GLU A 141 12.84 -6.34 12.26
N ALA A 142 11.90 -7.11 11.72
CA ALA A 142 11.95 -7.67 10.38
C ALA A 142 11.36 -6.67 9.36
N LEU A 143 12.24 -6.12 8.52
CA LEU A 143 11.92 -5.05 7.59
C LEU A 143 11.96 -5.53 6.13
N SER A 144 10.83 -5.37 5.44
CA SER A 144 10.71 -5.73 4.02
C SER A 144 11.55 -4.82 3.12
N ARG A 145 12.18 -5.42 2.10
CA ARG A 145 12.93 -4.74 1.05
C ARG A 145 12.44 -5.24 -0.31
N PHE A 146 12.27 -4.28 -1.22
CA PHE A 146 11.77 -4.52 -2.57
C PHE A 146 12.82 -4.09 -3.61
N PRO A 147 13.87 -4.89 -3.88
CA PRO A 147 14.89 -4.54 -4.87
C PRO A 147 14.31 -4.27 -6.27
N ALA A 148 13.24 -4.98 -6.62
CA ALA A 148 12.53 -4.83 -7.89
C ALA A 148 11.73 -3.52 -7.99
N ALA A 149 11.38 -2.88 -6.87
CA ALA A 149 10.61 -1.64 -6.81
C ALA A 149 11.51 -0.39 -6.65
N ARG A 150 12.73 -0.42 -7.23
CA ARG A 150 13.80 0.59 -7.09
C ARG A 150 13.28 2.00 -6.75
N GLY A 151 13.53 2.44 -5.53
CA GLY A 151 13.25 3.81 -5.06
C GLY A 151 11.91 4.02 -4.37
N LYS A 152 11.00 3.03 -4.34
CA LYS A 152 9.78 3.11 -3.50
C LYS A 152 10.06 2.62 -2.09
N ALA A 153 9.53 3.36 -1.12
CA ALA A 153 9.54 2.94 0.26
C ALA A 153 8.58 1.73 0.47
N PRO A 154 8.86 0.83 1.43
CA PRO A 154 8.07 -0.38 1.65
C PRO A 154 6.58 -0.15 1.86
N ASP A 155 6.21 0.84 2.67
CA ASP A 155 4.85 1.33 2.93
C ASP A 155 4.09 1.62 1.63
N VAL A 156 4.73 2.33 0.68
CA VAL A 156 4.15 2.64 -0.63
C VAL A 156 3.89 1.36 -1.43
N VAL A 157 4.78 0.37 -1.34
CA VAL A 157 4.62 -0.90 -2.06
C VAL A 157 3.45 -1.72 -1.48
N PHE A 158 3.33 -1.79 -0.16
CA PHE A 158 2.20 -2.46 0.49
C PHE A 158 0.88 -1.75 0.22
N ALA A 159 0.84 -0.42 0.28
CA ALA A 159 -0.35 0.36 -0.08
C ALA A 159 -0.77 0.15 -1.54
N GLU A 160 0.19 0.08 -2.47
CA GLU A 160 -0.08 -0.27 -3.87
C GLU A 160 -0.63 -1.68 -3.99
N ALA A 161 -0.07 -2.66 -3.27
CA ALA A 161 -0.54 -4.03 -3.27
C ALA A 161 -2.00 -4.13 -2.78
N HIS A 162 -2.33 -3.46 -1.67
CA HIS A 162 -3.70 -3.36 -1.15
C HIS A 162 -4.66 -2.73 -2.17
N SER A 163 -4.25 -1.65 -2.84
CA SER A 163 -5.09 -0.96 -3.84
C SER A 163 -5.51 -1.82 -5.03
N VAL A 164 -4.80 -2.95 -5.28
CA VAL A 164 -5.11 -3.89 -6.36
C VAL A 164 -5.53 -5.28 -5.88
N GLY A 165 -5.73 -5.46 -4.56
CA GLY A 165 -6.16 -6.73 -3.95
C GLY A 165 -5.04 -7.77 -3.80
N LEU A 166 -3.78 -7.34 -3.80
CA LEU A 166 -2.60 -8.20 -3.60
C LEU A 166 -1.92 -8.00 -2.23
N GLY A 167 -2.44 -7.10 -1.39
CA GLY A 167 -1.86 -6.70 -0.11
C GLY A 167 -1.71 -7.85 0.87
N ASP A 168 -2.81 -8.52 1.21
CA ASP A 168 -2.80 -9.64 2.17
C ASP A 168 -1.80 -10.73 1.77
N ARG A 169 -1.75 -11.09 0.48
CA ARG A 169 -0.81 -12.09 -0.01
C ARG A 169 0.64 -11.65 0.12
N LEU A 170 0.91 -10.37 -0.12
CA LEU A 170 2.26 -9.83 0.00
C LEU A 170 2.72 -9.75 1.46
N GLU A 171 1.84 -9.36 2.38
CA GLU A 171 2.11 -9.35 3.82
C GLU A 171 2.34 -10.75 4.37
N LEU A 172 1.52 -11.73 3.98
CA LEU A 172 1.72 -13.13 4.36
C LEU A 172 3.10 -13.65 3.94
N LEU A 173 3.54 -13.34 2.72
CA LEU A 173 4.88 -13.69 2.27
C LEU A 173 5.97 -12.96 3.07
N ALA A 174 5.76 -11.69 3.42
CA ALA A 174 6.69 -10.95 4.27
C ALA A 174 6.81 -11.59 5.67
N LEU A 175 5.69 -12.00 6.26
CA LEU A 175 5.66 -12.74 7.52
C LEU A 175 6.40 -14.07 7.39
N GLU A 176 6.07 -14.89 6.38
CA GLU A 176 6.76 -16.16 6.11
C GLU A 176 8.29 -15.98 6.03
N ARG A 177 8.76 -14.95 5.32
CA ARG A 177 10.20 -14.62 5.22
C ARG A 177 10.81 -14.15 6.53
N ALA A 178 10.06 -13.40 7.33
CA ALA A 178 10.53 -12.99 8.65
C ALA A 178 10.67 -14.20 9.60
N LEU A 179 9.89 -15.27 9.43
CA LEU A 179 10.03 -16.51 10.23
C LEU A 179 11.34 -17.25 9.98
N ASP A 180 11.82 -17.25 8.72
CA ASP A 180 13.13 -17.81 8.39
C ASP A 180 14.23 -17.16 9.25
N HIS A 181 14.06 -15.87 9.57
CA HIS A 181 14.98 -15.13 10.41
C HIS A 181 14.81 -15.37 11.91
N VAL A 182 13.60 -15.63 12.39
CA VAL A 182 13.36 -15.99 13.81
C VAL A 182 14.19 -17.19 14.22
N ALA A 183 14.30 -18.19 13.34
CA ALA A 183 15.13 -19.37 13.56
C ALA A 183 16.64 -19.08 13.49
N ALA A 184 17.05 -18.03 12.79
CA ALA A 184 18.46 -17.72 12.51
C ALA A 184 19.13 -16.80 13.53
N VAL A 185 18.35 -16.01 14.28
CA VAL A 185 18.86 -15.07 15.29
C VAL A 185 18.43 -15.47 16.68
N THR A 186 19.05 -14.89 17.71
CA THR A 186 18.58 -14.95 19.10
C THR A 186 17.86 -13.67 19.50
N GLY A 187 17.12 -13.71 20.62
CA GLY A 187 16.21 -12.63 21.03
C GLY A 187 14.87 -12.68 20.30
N TYR A 188 14.05 -11.64 20.44
CA TYR A 188 12.78 -11.59 19.72
C TYR A 188 12.92 -11.00 18.32
N VAL A 189 11.98 -11.34 17.45
CA VAL A 189 11.81 -10.69 16.15
C VAL A 189 10.46 -10.01 16.12
N ALA A 190 10.46 -8.72 15.78
CA ALA A 190 9.26 -7.96 15.57
C ALA A 190 8.82 -8.03 14.10
N MET A 191 7.52 -8.18 13.87
CA MET A 191 6.95 -8.48 12.55
C MET A 191 5.71 -7.64 12.32
N ASN A 192 5.71 -6.84 11.26
CA ASN A 192 4.60 -5.98 10.89
C ASN A 192 3.46 -6.76 10.20
N VAL A 193 2.22 -6.45 10.57
CA VAL A 193 1.01 -6.97 9.92
C VAL A 193 -0.12 -5.94 9.95
N SER A 194 -0.90 -5.85 8.88
CA SER A 194 -2.14 -5.06 8.91
C SER A 194 -3.25 -5.81 9.68
N PRO A 195 -4.18 -5.09 10.32
CA PRO A 195 -5.41 -5.68 10.86
C PRO A 195 -6.18 -6.52 9.83
N GLN A 196 -6.24 -6.07 8.57
CA GLN A 196 -6.92 -6.79 7.50
C GLN A 196 -6.29 -8.17 7.27
N THR A 197 -4.96 -8.24 7.08
CA THR A 197 -4.25 -9.50 6.89
C THR A 197 -4.36 -10.40 8.13
N LEU A 198 -4.28 -9.82 9.33
CA LEU A 198 -4.40 -10.55 10.58
C LEU A 198 -5.71 -11.36 10.69
N MET A 199 -6.79 -10.81 10.14
CA MET A 199 -8.11 -11.46 10.14
C MET A 199 -8.26 -12.58 9.10
N THR A 200 -7.29 -12.77 8.21
CA THR A 200 -7.32 -13.86 7.22
C THR A 200 -7.07 -15.22 7.87
N SER A 201 -7.65 -16.27 7.29
CA SER A 201 -7.50 -17.64 7.80
C SER A 201 -6.06 -18.15 7.67
N GLU A 202 -5.36 -17.68 6.65
CA GLU A 202 -3.98 -17.95 6.30
C GLU A 202 -3.03 -17.33 7.32
N CYS A 203 -3.25 -16.06 7.71
CA CYS A 203 -2.47 -15.43 8.76
C CYS A 203 -2.68 -16.14 10.10
N ALA A 204 -3.95 -16.42 10.46
CA ALA A 204 -4.24 -17.15 11.68
C ALA A 204 -3.59 -18.55 11.71
N ALA A 205 -3.50 -19.23 10.56
CA ALA A 205 -2.79 -20.50 10.44
C ALA A 205 -1.27 -20.34 10.61
N LEU A 206 -0.69 -19.30 10.00
CA LEU A 206 0.72 -18.96 10.13
C LEU A 206 1.09 -18.67 11.59
N LEU A 207 0.31 -17.82 12.28
CA LEU A 207 0.54 -17.42 13.67
C LEU A 207 0.52 -18.61 14.66
N ARG A 208 -0.28 -19.65 14.38
CA ARG A 208 -0.31 -20.87 15.22
C ARG A 208 0.97 -21.70 15.13
N GLY A 209 1.77 -21.55 14.07
CA GLY A 209 3.00 -22.30 13.86
C GLY A 209 4.26 -21.62 14.41
N LEU A 210 4.14 -20.42 14.98
CA LEU A 210 5.29 -19.60 15.35
C LEU A 210 5.86 -19.98 16.71
N PRO A 211 7.18 -19.77 16.94
CA PRO A 211 7.73 -19.68 18.29
C PRO A 211 7.23 -18.38 18.95
N ALA A 212 5.99 -18.42 19.44
CA ALA A 212 5.21 -17.27 19.89
C ALA A 212 5.97 -16.41 20.92
N ASP A 213 6.67 -17.03 21.86
CA ASP A 213 7.52 -16.40 22.89
C ASP A 213 8.72 -15.61 22.34
N ARG A 214 8.98 -15.69 21.03
CA ARG A 214 10.02 -14.93 20.32
C ARG A 214 9.47 -13.96 19.29
N VAL A 215 8.15 -13.81 19.20
CA VAL A 215 7.50 -12.94 18.21
C VAL A 215 6.84 -11.75 18.90
N LEU A 216 7.19 -10.55 18.43
CA LEU A 216 6.47 -9.31 18.69
C LEU A 216 5.71 -8.94 17.42
N LEU A 217 4.39 -9.12 17.42
CA LEU A 217 3.58 -8.74 16.27
C LEU A 217 3.27 -7.24 16.35
N GLU A 218 3.53 -6.49 15.28
CA GLU A 218 3.35 -5.04 15.23
C GLU A 218 2.15 -4.72 14.35
N LEU A 219 1.18 -3.99 14.90
CA LEU A 219 0.05 -3.46 14.16
C LEU A 219 0.34 -2.00 13.79
N SER A 220 0.19 -1.66 12.51
CA SER A 220 0.25 -0.27 12.07
C SER A 220 -0.91 0.55 12.65
N GLU A 221 -0.64 1.79 13.10
CA GLU A 221 -1.68 2.68 13.64
C GLU A 221 -2.68 3.19 12.60
N HIS A 222 -2.30 3.19 11.31
CA HIS A 222 -3.09 3.82 10.25
C HIS A 222 -4.25 2.96 9.76
N ASP A 223 -4.20 1.66 10.04
CA ASP A 223 -5.23 0.74 9.59
C ASP A 223 -6.35 0.61 10.63
N PRO A 224 -7.59 0.98 10.28
CA PRO A 224 -8.71 0.86 11.21
C PRO A 224 -9.00 -0.61 11.50
N VAL A 225 -9.10 -0.94 12.78
CA VAL A 225 -9.66 -2.22 13.22
C VAL A 225 -11.18 -2.09 13.23
N GLU A 226 -11.86 -2.85 12.35
CA GLU A 226 -13.32 -2.87 12.27
C GLU A 226 -13.94 -3.54 13.50
N ASP A 227 -13.36 -4.66 13.95
CA ASP A 227 -13.85 -5.48 15.05
C ASP A 227 -12.69 -5.91 15.98
N TYR A 228 -12.55 -5.18 17.09
CA TYR A 228 -11.51 -5.44 18.10
C TYR A 228 -11.76 -6.75 18.86
N ASP A 229 -13.01 -7.17 19.03
CA ASP A 229 -13.33 -8.43 19.73
C ASP A 229 -12.93 -9.63 18.87
N ALA A 230 -13.21 -9.56 17.56
CA ALA A 230 -12.78 -10.58 16.61
C ALA A 230 -11.25 -10.66 16.52
N MET A 231 -10.56 -9.51 16.45
CA MET A 231 -9.09 -9.47 16.47
C MET A 231 -8.53 -10.06 17.77
N GLY A 232 -9.12 -9.71 18.92
CA GLY A 232 -8.78 -10.29 20.21
C GLY A 232 -8.92 -11.81 20.24
N ALA A 233 -9.98 -12.36 19.63
CA ALA A 233 -10.19 -13.80 19.52
C ALA A 233 -9.14 -14.49 18.64
N VAL A 234 -8.74 -13.87 17.52
CA VAL A 234 -7.66 -14.39 16.65
C VAL A 234 -6.32 -14.42 17.39
N LEU A 235 -6.02 -13.36 18.15
CA LEU A 235 -4.76 -13.23 18.88
C LEU A 235 -4.72 -14.02 20.19
N ALA A 236 -5.86 -14.45 20.74
CA ALA A 236 -5.93 -15.10 22.06
C ALA A 236 -5.03 -16.34 22.16
N GLY A 237 -5.06 -17.21 21.15
CA GLY A 237 -4.22 -18.42 21.10
C GLY A 237 -2.71 -18.10 21.05
N PRO A 238 -2.24 -17.34 20.05
CA PRO A 238 -0.85 -16.91 19.95
C PRO A 238 -0.34 -16.16 21.19
N ARG A 239 -1.15 -15.25 21.76
CA ARG A 239 -0.77 -14.52 22.99
C ARG A 239 -0.67 -15.44 24.21
N ALA A 240 -1.58 -16.40 24.35
CA ALA A 240 -1.47 -17.42 25.41
C ALA A 240 -0.21 -18.29 25.27
N ALA A 241 0.33 -18.43 24.06
CA ALA A 241 1.59 -19.11 23.79
C ALA A 241 2.85 -18.22 23.97
N GLY A 242 2.68 -16.94 24.30
CA GLY A 242 3.79 -16.01 24.61
C GLY A 242 4.01 -14.90 23.60
N MET A 243 3.24 -14.86 22.50
CA MET A 243 3.33 -13.77 21.51
C MET A 243 2.93 -12.45 22.13
N ARG A 244 3.70 -11.40 21.83
CA ARG A 244 3.42 -10.04 22.27
C ARG A 244 2.87 -9.21 21.12
N LEU A 245 2.10 -8.19 21.47
CA LEU A 245 1.55 -7.23 20.52
C LEU A 245 2.18 -5.85 20.74
N ALA A 246 2.57 -5.18 19.66
CA ALA A 246 2.94 -3.77 19.65
C ALA A 246 1.94 -2.96 18.83
N ILE A 247 1.77 -1.69 19.20
CA ILE A 247 1.24 -0.66 18.29
C ILE A 247 2.44 0.12 17.76
N ASP A 248 2.54 0.18 16.45
CA ASP A 248 3.58 0.91 15.75
C ASP A 248 3.22 2.39 15.52
N ASP A 249 4.22 3.22 15.26
CA ASP A 249 4.08 4.64 14.89
C ASP A 249 3.30 5.53 15.88
N VAL A 250 3.26 5.19 17.18
CA VAL A 250 2.55 5.98 18.19
C VAL A 250 3.09 7.40 18.25
N GLY A 251 2.23 8.37 17.91
CA GLY A 251 2.54 9.80 17.99
C GLY A 251 2.71 10.50 16.64
N ALA A 252 2.66 9.77 15.51
CA ALA A 252 2.73 10.35 14.17
C ALA A 252 1.53 11.25 13.79
N GLY A 253 0.53 11.36 14.68
CA GLY A 253 -0.62 12.26 14.55
C GLY A 253 -1.97 11.56 14.43
N PHE A 254 -2.01 10.22 14.36
CA PHE A 254 -3.24 9.45 14.13
C PHE A 254 -3.55 8.34 15.14
N SER A 255 -2.60 7.85 15.94
CA SER A 255 -2.90 6.95 17.07
C SER A 255 -3.92 7.56 18.02
N SER A 256 -5.18 7.16 17.90
CA SER A 256 -6.16 7.48 18.93
C SER A 256 -5.78 6.68 20.17
N LEU A 257 -5.67 7.32 21.33
CA LEU A 257 -5.50 6.62 22.62
C LEU A 257 -6.54 5.49 22.80
N ARG A 258 -7.72 5.66 22.18
CA ARG A 258 -8.76 4.62 22.09
C ARG A 258 -8.27 3.36 21.38
N HIS A 259 -7.57 3.47 20.26
CA HIS A 259 -6.99 2.33 19.54
C HIS A 259 -6.01 1.55 20.43
N ILE A 260 -5.09 2.25 21.09
CA ILE A 260 -4.14 1.65 22.03
C ILE A 260 -4.87 0.90 23.16
N VAL A 261 -5.90 1.52 23.75
CA VAL A 261 -6.69 0.90 24.83
C VAL A 261 -7.39 -0.37 24.35
N LEU A 262 -8.04 -0.33 23.19
CA LEU A 262 -8.81 -1.46 22.67
C LEU A 262 -7.92 -2.61 22.20
N CYS A 263 -6.75 -2.32 21.62
CA CYS A 263 -5.78 -3.36 21.24
C CYS A 263 -5.10 -4.01 22.46
N SER A 264 -5.02 -3.31 23.60
CA SER A 264 -4.34 -3.77 24.82
C SER A 264 -2.93 -4.36 24.52
N PRO A 265 -2.05 -3.58 23.87
CA PRO A 265 -0.72 -4.04 23.44
C PRO A 265 0.20 -4.24 24.63
N ASP A 266 1.28 -4.98 24.43
CA ASP A 266 2.36 -5.19 25.39
C ASP A 266 3.47 -4.14 25.24
N VAL A 267 3.61 -3.56 24.04
CA VAL A 267 4.64 -2.58 23.67
C VAL A 267 4.01 -1.41 22.92
N LEU A 268 4.46 -0.19 23.21
CA LEU A 268 4.19 1.00 22.40
C LEU A 268 5.48 1.41 21.68
N LYS A 269 5.45 1.54 20.35
CA LYS A 269 6.58 2.03 19.58
C LYS A 269 6.32 3.50 19.23
N LEU A 270 7.18 4.39 19.72
CA LEU A 270 7.09 5.83 19.48
C LEU A 270 7.66 6.15 18.11
N ASP A 271 6.86 6.80 17.27
CA ASP A 271 7.26 7.17 15.92
C ASP A 271 8.48 8.09 15.90
N ARG A 272 9.26 7.98 14.83
CA ARG A 272 10.41 8.86 14.54
C ARG A 272 10.04 10.34 14.67
N SER A 273 8.85 10.78 14.25
CA SER A 273 8.50 12.21 14.26
C SER A 273 8.49 12.85 15.65
N ILE A 274 8.35 12.05 16.72
CA ILE A 274 8.39 12.54 18.11
C ILE A 274 9.69 12.16 18.85
N VAL A 275 10.57 11.41 18.19
CA VAL A 275 11.87 10.96 18.71
C VAL A 275 13.04 11.73 18.09
N ASP A 276 13.01 11.96 16.78
CA ASP A 276 14.07 12.63 16.02
C ASP A 276 14.24 14.08 16.50
N GLY A 277 15.45 14.43 16.96
CA GLY A 277 15.77 15.77 17.46
C GLY A 277 15.23 16.10 18.86
N ILE A 278 14.71 15.12 19.61
CA ILE A 278 14.18 15.30 20.97
C ILE A 278 15.17 15.99 21.92
N SER A 279 16.48 15.81 21.71
CA SER A 279 17.53 16.46 22.50
C SER A 279 17.62 17.98 22.36
N THR A 280 17.06 18.52 21.28
CA THR A 280 17.10 19.96 20.97
C THR A 280 15.73 20.64 21.04
N ASP A 281 14.66 19.84 21.11
CA ASP A 281 13.29 20.32 21.18
C ASP A 281 12.84 20.57 22.64
N ARG A 282 11.94 21.53 22.84
CA ARG A 282 11.43 21.91 24.18
C ARG A 282 10.15 21.20 24.58
N VAL A 283 9.42 20.63 23.64
CA VAL A 283 8.08 20.05 23.80
C VAL A 283 8.14 18.53 23.71
N LEU A 284 8.90 17.97 22.76
CA LEU A 284 9.02 16.53 22.56
C LEU A 284 9.40 15.75 23.83
N PRO A 285 10.38 16.21 24.68
CA PRO A 285 10.67 15.51 25.94
C PRO A 285 9.47 15.40 26.88
N THR A 286 8.62 16.43 26.95
CA THR A 286 7.41 16.42 27.78
C THR A 286 6.35 15.48 27.23
N LEU A 287 6.16 15.46 25.90
CA LEU A 287 5.23 14.53 25.26
C LEU A 287 5.65 13.07 25.46
N VAL A 288 6.92 12.76 25.20
CA VAL A 288 7.47 11.41 25.39
C VAL A 288 7.38 10.99 26.85
N ALA A 289 7.68 11.88 27.81
CA ALA A 289 7.51 11.60 29.23
C ALA A 289 6.07 11.18 29.60
N ALA A 290 5.07 11.90 29.07
CA ALA A 290 3.66 11.58 29.31
C ALA A 290 3.25 10.23 28.70
N LEU A 291 3.75 9.90 27.51
CA LEU A 291 3.51 8.61 26.87
C LEU A 291 4.17 7.46 27.63
N VAL A 292 5.40 7.66 28.11
CA VAL A 292 6.10 6.68 28.97
C VAL A 292 5.35 6.45 30.26
N GLU A 293 4.91 7.52 30.94
CA GLU A 293 4.11 7.41 32.16
C GLU A 293 2.80 6.65 31.92
N PHE A 294 2.10 6.95 30.82
CA PHE A 294 0.90 6.22 30.43
C PHE A 294 1.19 4.73 30.17
N ALA A 295 2.24 4.40 29.42
CA ALA A 295 2.57 3.01 29.11
C ALA A 295 2.93 2.24 30.39
N HIS A 296 3.84 2.79 31.19
CA HIS A 296 4.33 2.16 32.42
C HIS A 296 3.23 2.02 33.47
N GLY A 297 2.35 3.01 33.61
CA GLY A 297 1.18 2.96 34.49
C GLY A 297 0.19 1.84 34.15
N ASN A 298 0.24 1.35 32.90
CA ASN A 298 -0.56 0.22 32.41
C ASN A 298 0.28 -1.06 32.21
N GLY A 299 1.51 -1.08 32.74
CA GLY A 299 2.42 -2.24 32.65
C GLY A 299 2.90 -2.54 31.23
N ARG A 300 3.01 -1.54 30.36
CA ARG A 300 3.46 -1.68 28.96
C ARG A 300 4.89 -1.19 28.81
N LEU A 301 5.61 -1.71 27.82
CA LEU A 301 6.98 -1.28 27.50
C LEU A 301 6.96 -0.23 26.38
N VAL A 302 8.02 0.58 26.29
CA VAL A 302 8.16 1.62 25.26
C VAL A 302 9.42 1.39 24.43
N VAL A 303 9.28 1.41 23.11
CA VAL A 303 10.38 1.43 22.13
C VAL A 303 10.38 2.80 21.47
N ALA A 304 11.51 3.49 21.41
CA ALA A 304 11.65 4.71 20.61
C ALA A 304 12.28 4.40 19.26
N GLU A 305 11.61 4.79 18.17
CA GLU A 305 12.06 4.58 16.80
C GLU A 305 12.80 5.79 16.23
N GLY A 306 13.64 5.56 15.22
CA GLY A 306 14.34 6.65 14.56
C GLY A 306 15.41 7.34 15.41
N VAL A 307 16.00 6.64 16.38
CA VAL A 307 17.11 7.19 17.19
C VAL A 307 18.38 7.30 16.33
N GLU A 308 18.73 8.52 15.92
CA GLU A 308 19.86 8.78 15.01
C GLU A 308 21.08 9.40 15.70
N THR A 309 20.92 10.00 16.89
CA THR A 309 22.01 10.64 17.64
C THR A 309 22.16 10.11 19.06
N GLU A 310 23.37 10.20 19.62
CA GLU A 310 23.60 9.89 21.04
C GLU A 310 22.83 10.86 21.95
N GLY A 311 22.72 12.13 21.57
CA GLY A 311 21.97 13.12 22.36
C GLY A 311 20.50 12.74 22.52
N ASP A 312 19.85 12.27 21.46
CA ASP A 312 18.47 11.78 21.53
C ASP A 312 18.39 10.51 22.40
N ALA A 313 19.34 9.59 22.25
CA ALA A 313 19.42 8.38 23.09
C ALA A 313 19.58 8.71 24.58
N GLU A 314 20.38 9.71 24.95
CA GLU A 314 20.58 10.18 26.32
C GLU A 314 19.28 10.74 26.92
N VAL A 315 18.56 11.57 26.18
CA VAL A 315 17.26 12.11 26.63
C VAL A 315 16.24 11.01 26.82
N LEU A 316 16.07 10.12 25.83
CA LEU A 316 15.14 8.99 25.93
C LEU A 316 15.46 8.09 27.12
N ARG A 317 16.75 7.82 27.39
CA ARG A 317 17.21 7.07 28.56
C ARG A 317 16.85 7.81 29.87
N GLY A 318 17.03 9.12 29.91
CA GLY A 318 16.65 9.96 31.05
C GLY A 318 15.14 10.01 31.31
N LEU A 319 14.34 9.84 30.25
CA LEU A 319 12.87 9.72 30.31
C LEU A 319 12.39 8.29 30.58
N HIS A 320 13.30 7.36 30.88
CA HIS A 320 12.99 5.95 31.19
C HIS A 320 12.33 5.18 30.04
N VAL A 321 12.56 5.57 28.78
CA VAL A 321 12.21 4.73 27.63
C VAL A 321 12.97 3.41 27.73
N ASP A 322 12.29 2.27 27.49
CA ASP A 322 12.85 0.94 27.74
C ASP A 322 13.84 0.53 26.64
N TYR A 323 13.43 0.70 25.39
CA TYR A 323 14.19 0.27 24.21
C TYR A 323 14.32 1.36 23.15
N GLY A 324 15.34 1.23 22.31
CA GLY A 324 15.59 2.12 21.19
C GLY A 324 15.91 1.35 19.91
N GLN A 325 15.47 1.91 18.79
CA GLN A 325 15.76 1.45 17.44
C GLN A 325 16.12 2.65 16.58
N GLY A 326 17.20 2.53 15.80
CA GLY A 326 17.63 3.62 14.92
C GLY A 326 19.06 3.46 14.46
N TRP A 327 19.48 4.35 13.56
CA TRP A 327 20.80 4.26 12.91
C TRP A 327 21.95 4.52 13.88
N HIS A 328 21.71 5.18 15.01
CA HIS A 328 22.68 5.32 16.08
C HIS A 328 23.14 3.95 16.60
N PHE A 329 22.22 2.98 16.70
CA PHE A 329 22.52 1.63 17.18
C PHE A 329 22.91 0.67 16.06
N GLY A 330 22.32 0.84 14.87
CA GLY A 330 22.65 0.05 13.70
C GLY A 330 21.64 0.21 12.57
N ARG A 331 22.14 0.19 11.34
CA ARG A 331 21.28 0.17 10.15
C ARG A 331 20.67 -1.22 9.94
N PRO A 332 19.50 -1.31 9.28
CA PRO A 332 18.95 -2.59 8.83
C PRO A 332 19.97 -3.36 7.98
N GLY A 333 20.13 -4.65 8.24
CA GLY A 333 21.12 -5.50 7.60
C GLY A 333 20.75 -6.99 7.64
N PRO A 334 21.60 -7.85 7.08
CA PRO A 334 21.34 -9.29 7.10
C PRO A 334 21.49 -9.86 8.52
N PRO A 335 20.91 -11.03 8.83
CA PRO A 335 20.92 -11.62 10.18
C PRO A 335 22.30 -11.78 10.80
N GLU A 336 23.32 -12.07 9.98
CA GLU A 336 24.70 -12.30 10.41
C GLU A 336 25.36 -11.03 10.95
N ALA A 337 24.79 -9.85 10.68
CA ALA A 337 25.25 -8.58 11.23
C ALA A 337 24.76 -8.34 12.68
N LEU A 338 23.91 -9.23 13.22
CA LEU A 338 23.38 -9.12 14.58
C LEU A 338 24.20 -9.95 15.58
N GLU A 339 24.45 -9.35 16.74
CA GLU A 339 25.15 -10.01 17.84
C GLU A 339 24.29 -11.09 18.50
N VAL A 340 24.89 -12.23 18.86
CA VAL A 340 24.20 -13.30 19.60
C VAL A 340 23.97 -12.87 21.05
N ILE A 341 22.70 -12.90 21.47
CA ILE A 341 22.22 -12.67 22.84
C ILE A 341 21.50 -13.91 23.39
N GLY A 342 21.05 -13.86 24.64
CA GLY A 342 20.21 -14.93 25.21
C GLY A 342 18.78 -14.91 24.66
N ASP A 343 18.14 -16.08 24.64
CA ASP A 343 16.79 -16.28 24.08
C ASP A 343 15.70 -15.98 25.12
N VAL A 344 15.46 -14.71 25.44
CA VAL A 344 14.30 -14.34 26.27
C VAL A 344 13.78 -12.95 25.89
N LEU A 345 12.48 -12.86 25.61
CA LEU A 345 11.74 -11.61 25.64
C LEU A 345 11.73 -11.06 27.09
N PRO A 346 12.32 -9.90 27.40
CA PRO A 346 12.38 -9.37 28.76
C PRO A 346 10.97 -9.29 29.37
N ASP A 347 10.79 -9.83 30.57
CA ASP A 347 9.48 -10.09 31.17
C ASP A 347 8.73 -8.78 31.48
N VAL A 348 7.56 -8.59 30.87
CA VAL A 348 6.66 -7.45 31.15
C VAL A 348 6.10 -7.54 32.58
N THR A 349 6.04 -8.75 33.15
CA THR A 349 5.35 -9.01 34.43
C THR A 349 6.16 -8.65 35.68
N GLU A 350 7.47 -8.44 35.59
CA GLU A 350 8.28 -8.06 36.77
C GLU A 350 8.01 -6.64 37.27
N ARG A 351 7.47 -5.72 36.43
CA ARG A 351 7.19 -4.33 36.86
C ARG A 351 5.85 -4.18 37.57
N GLY A 352 4.82 -4.97 37.21
CA GLY A 352 3.51 -4.91 37.86
C GLY A 352 3.51 -5.35 39.33
N ARG A 353 4.54 -6.10 39.79
CA ARG A 353 4.67 -6.54 41.18
C ARG A 353 5.43 -5.58 42.10
N ARG A 354 6.06 -4.53 41.57
CA ARG A 354 6.81 -3.55 42.39
C ARG A 354 5.96 -2.34 42.82
N SER A 355 4.70 -2.29 42.40
CA SER A 355 3.76 -1.18 42.66
C SER A 355 2.56 -1.59 43.54
N GLY A 356 2.59 -2.78 44.14
CA GLY A 356 1.50 -3.33 44.98
C GLY A 356 1.78 -3.24 46.47
#